data_AF-V8C4F6-F1
#
_entry.id   AF-V8C4F6-F1
#
_cell.length_a   1.000
_cell.length_b   1.000
_cell.length_c   1.000
_cell.angle_alpha   90.00
_cell.angle_beta   90.00
_cell.angle_gamma   90.00
#
_symmetry.space_group_name_H-M   'P 1'
#
loop_
_entity.id
_entity.type
_entity.pdbx_description
1 polymer ?
#
loop_
_entity_poly.entity_id
_entity_poly.type
_entity_poly.pdbx_seq_one_letter_code
_entity_poly.pdbx_strand_id
1 'polypeptide(L)' 'MKEAGTGSDYEELLYLPHHVSDVHSRMATIDRAAQFAPFAALTGYKEAVDECIKRMEEEVENEYGKD' A
#
# COMPACT_ATOMS: atom_id res chain seq x y z
N MET A 1 -23.08 10.74 -23.49
CA MET A 1 -24.06 10.68 -22.39
C MET A 1 -23.93 9.29 -21.79
N LYS A 2 -23.41 9.16 -20.56
CA LYS A 2 -23.28 7.84 -19.93
C LYS A 2 -24.65 7.51 -19.34
N GLU A 3 -25.27 6.46 -19.88
CA GLU A 3 -26.52 5.88 -19.40
C GLU A 3 -26.42 5.68 -17.88
N ALA A 4 -27.42 6.17 -17.14
CA ALA A 4 -27.50 6.08 -15.69
C ALA A 4 -27.68 4.62 -15.28
N GLY A 5 -26.55 3.95 -15.05
CA GLY A 5 -26.49 2.59 -14.52
C GLY A 5 -26.95 2.56 -13.07
N THR A 6 -27.71 1.53 -12.74
CA THR A 6 -28.33 1.20 -11.46
C THR A 6 -27.31 0.79 -10.39
N GLY A 7 -26.33 1.63 -10.10
CA GLY A 7 -25.42 1.47 -8.96
C GLY A 7 -25.84 2.39 -7.83
N SER A 8 -25.86 1.90 -6.59
CA SER A 8 -26.18 2.76 -5.44
C SER A 8 -25.19 3.93 -5.36
N ASP A 9 -25.57 5.06 -4.76
CA ASP A 9 -24.68 6.21 -4.52
C ASP A 9 -23.30 5.81 -3.91
N TYR A 10 -23.25 4.69 -3.18
CA TYR A 10 -22.02 4.13 -2.62
C TYR A 10 -21.07 3.53 -3.66
N GLU A 11 -21.59 2.99 -4.76
CA GLU A 11 -20.79 2.40 -5.83
C GLU A 11 -20.04 3.48 -6.62
N GLU A 12 -20.61 4.68 -6.72
CA GLU A 12 -19.96 5.84 -7.36
C GLU A 12 -18.73 6.34 -6.58
N LEU A 13 -18.70 6.13 -5.25
CA LEU A 13 -17.56 6.51 -4.39
C LEU A 13 -16.26 5.82 -4.81
N LEU A 14 -16.34 4.61 -5.38
CA LEU A 14 -15.17 3.86 -5.85
C LEU A 14 -14.45 4.56 -7.01
N TYR A 15 -15.15 5.39 -7.77
CA TYR A 15 -14.63 6.08 -8.95
C TYR A 15 -14.27 7.55 -8.69
N LEU A 16 -14.43 8.03 -7.45
CA LEU A 16 -14.02 9.39 -7.09
C LEU A 16 -12.49 9.52 -7.06
N PRO A 17 -11.95 10.65 -7.52
CA PRO A 17 -10.52 10.93 -7.37
C PRO A 17 -10.08 10.83 -5.91
N HIS A 18 -8.92 10.22 -5.67
CA HIS A 18 -8.35 10.18 -4.32
C HIS A 18 -8.05 11.60 -3.87
N HIS A 19 -8.57 11.99 -2.71
CA HIS A 19 -8.29 13.30 -2.13
C HIS A 19 -6.78 13.50 -1.86
N VAL A 20 -6.26 14.65 -2.28
CA VAL A 20 -4.92 15.13 -1.96
C VAL A 20 -5.10 16.49 -1.29
N SER A 21 -4.51 16.67 -0.11
CA SER A 21 -4.62 17.94 0.60
C SER A 21 -3.73 19.00 -0.06
N ASP A 22 -4.30 20.16 -0.32
CA ASP A 22 -3.57 21.34 -0.82
C ASP A 22 -2.76 22.04 0.28
N VAL A 23 -3.10 21.80 1.55
CA VAL A 23 -2.50 22.48 2.72
C VAL A 23 -1.45 21.61 3.41
N HIS A 24 -1.71 20.30 3.48
CA HIS A 24 -0.85 19.35 4.19
C HIS A 24 -0.23 18.37 3.20
N SER A 25 0.98 18.69 2.76
CA SER A 25 1.77 17.80 1.90
C SER A 25 1.92 16.42 2.54
N ARG A 26 1.85 15.38 1.71
CA ARG A 26 2.06 14.00 2.18
C ARG A 26 3.49 13.83 2.66
N MET A 27 3.65 13.16 3.79
CA MET A 27 4.95 12.78 4.33
C MET A 27 5.65 11.81 3.37
N ALA A 28 6.96 11.97 3.18
CA ALA A 28 7.74 11.06 2.34
C ALA A 28 7.71 9.65 2.92
N THR A 29 7.82 8.62 2.07
CA THR A 29 7.77 7.22 2.51
C THR A 29 8.90 6.88 3.49
N ILE A 30 10.08 7.48 3.31
CA ILE A 30 11.22 7.28 4.23
C ILE A 30 10.96 7.87 5.62
N ASP A 31 10.34 9.04 5.69
CA ASP A 31 9.98 9.68 6.97
C ASP A 31 8.88 8.88 7.68
N ARG A 32 7.96 8.27 6.92
CA ARG A 32 6.99 7.31 7.47
C ARG A 32 7.67 6.06 8.04
N ALA A 33 8.67 5.52 7.34
CA ALA A 33 9.41 4.34 7.80
C ALA A 33 10.19 4.61 9.10
N ALA A 34 10.73 5.82 9.27
CA ALA A 34 11.46 6.20 10.48
C ALA A 34 10.62 6.10 11.78
N GLN A 35 9.28 6.18 11.68
CA GLN A 35 8.39 5.97 12.83
C GLN A 35 8.53 4.56 13.43
N PHE A 36 8.98 3.59 12.63
CA PHE A 36 9.19 2.20 13.04
C PHE A 36 10.63 1.90 13.46
N ALA A 37 11.53 2.89 13.43
CA ALA A 37 12.92 2.71 13.87
C ALA A 37 13.09 2.13 15.29
N PRO A 38 12.23 2.44 16.29
CA PRO A 38 12.35 1.84 17.62
C PRO A 38 12.26 0.31 17.63
N PHE A 39 11.58 -0.31 16.66
CA PHE A 39 11.44 -1.76 16.59
C PHE A 39 12.71 -2.48 16.11
N ALA A 40 13.64 -1.76 15.50
CA ALA A 40 14.92 -2.33 15.08
C ALA A 40 15.78 -2.85 16.25
N ALA A 41 15.51 -2.40 17.48
CA ALA A 41 16.17 -2.89 18.68
C ALA A 41 15.62 -4.24 19.17
N LEU A 42 14.49 -4.72 18.63
CA LEU A 42 13.91 -6.01 19.00
C LEU A 42 14.70 -7.15 18.37
N THR A 43 15.08 -8.13 19.19
CA THR A 43 15.63 -9.40 18.71
C THR A 43 14.63 -10.08 17.77
N GLY A 44 15.07 -10.52 16.59
CA GLY A 44 14.20 -11.18 15.61
C GLY A 44 13.54 -10.24 14.59
N TYR A 45 13.63 -8.91 14.76
CA TYR A 45 13.00 -7.96 13.84
C TYR A 45 13.58 -8.04 12.43
N LYS A 46 14.91 -8.14 12.33
CA LYS A 46 15.59 -8.22 11.03
C LYS A 46 15.18 -9.50 10.29
N GLU A 47 15.17 -10.62 10.99
CA GLU A 47 14.80 -11.92 10.46
C GLU A 47 13.34 -11.93 9.95
N ALA A 48 12.43 -11.30 10.69
CA ALA A 48 11.03 -11.16 10.27
C ALA A 48 10.87 -10.25 9.04
N VAL A 49 11.67 -9.18 8.93
CA VAL A 49 11.67 -8.33 7.73
C VAL A 49 12.20 -9.10 6.51
N ASP A 50 13.31 -9.83 6.67
CA ASP A 50 13.91 -10.62 5.60
C ASP A 50 12.95 -11.72 5.10
N GLU A 51 12.24 -12.41 6.01
CA GLU A 51 11.22 -13.40 5.67
C GLU A 51 10.03 -12.78 4.90
N CYS A 52 9.59 -11.60 5.31
CA CYS A 52 8.53 -10.87 4.64
C CYS A 52 8.93 -10.45 3.21
N ILE A 53 10.17 -9.99 3.02
CA ILE A 53 10.71 -9.66 1.69
C ILE A 53 10.71 -10.90 0.81
N LYS A 54 11.24 -12.02 1.30
CA LYS A 54 11.29 -13.27 0.55
C LYS A 54 9.89 -13.73 0.12
N ARG A 55 8.91 -13.70 1.04
CA ARG A 55 7.53 -14.07 0.73
C ARG A 55 6.91 -13.16 -0.34
N MET A 56 7.16 -11.86 -0.27
CA MET A 56 6.71 -10.91 -1.30
C MET A 56 7.35 -11.22 -2.67
N GLU A 57 8.65 -11.50 -2.71
CA GLU A 57 9.35 -11.88 -3.95
C GLU A 57 8.75 -13.16 -4.54
N GLU A 58 8.51 -14.18 -3.72
CA GLU A 58 7.85 -15.43 -4.14
C GLU A 58 6.41 -15.19 -4.63
N GLU A 59 5.63 -14.35 -3.94
CA GLU A 59 4.26 -14.00 -4.37
C GLU A 59 4.26 -13.30 -5.74
N VAL A 60 5.16 -12.33 -5.94
CA VAL A 60 5.31 -11.61 -7.21
C VAL A 60 5.78 -12.54 -8.33
N GLU A 61 6.76 -13.41 -8.07
CA GLU A 61 7.24 -14.40 -9.05
C GLU A 61 6.12 -15.38 -9.44
N ASN A 62 5.33 -15.85 -8.49
CA ASN A 62 4.23 -16.79 -8.79
C ASN A 62 3.08 -16.13 -9.56
N GLU A 63 2.79 -14.85 -9.32
CA GLU A 63 1.71 -14.12 -10.00
C GLU A 63 2.11 -13.64 -11.40
N TYR A 64 3.35 -13.16 -11.58
CA TYR A 64 3.80 -12.50 -12.81
C TYR A 64 4.95 -13.21 -13.54
N GLY A 65 5.63 -14.17 -12.91
CA GLY A 65 6.79 -14.89 -13.47
C GLY A 65 6.43 -16.10 -14.34
N LYS A 66 5.20 -16.17 -14.85
CA LYS A 66 4.75 -17.23 -15.76
C LYS A 66 4.97 -16.81 -17.22
N ASP A 67 6.19 -17.02 -17.70
CA ASP A 67 6.50 -17.19 -19.12
C ASP A 67 6.39 -18.68 -19.52
#